data_AF-A0A9D0GAX0-F1
#
_entry.id   AF-A0A9D0GAX0-F1
#
_cell.length_a   1.000
_cell.length_b   1.000
_cell.length_c   1.000
_cell.angle_alpha   90.00
_cell.angle_beta   90.00
_cell.angle_gamma   90.00
#
_symmetry.space_group_name_H-M   'P 1'
#
loop_
_entity.id
_entity.type
_entity.pdbx_description
1 polymer ?
#
loop_
_entity_poly.entity_id
_entity_poly.type
_entity_poly.pdbx_seq_one_letter_code
_entity_poly.pdbx_strand_id
1 'polypeptide(L)'
;MRFLDRILSRKQRPIIVVSGLPRSGTSMMMRLLERGGVPLLTDGVRTPNEDNPKGYYEFERVKKLPQGDYSWLPEAQGKAVKIIATLLKYLPETYTYRVLFMRRNMEEVLASQRQMLIRRGKAPDSMDEEQLATLFARHVTEVKAWLATRPNFRCLDVDYNTMVIDPMPQLQHIQAFLDVPLELAAMAAEVDPTLYRQRRVATSSMKSSS
;
A
#
# COMPACT_ATOMS: atom_id res chain seq x y z
N MET A 1 -6.33 -36.66 -20.66
CA MET A 1 -7.06 -35.39 -20.38
C MET A 1 -6.29 -34.35 -19.56
N ARG A 2 -5.08 -34.61 -19.00
CA ARG A 2 -4.33 -33.60 -18.20
C ARG A 2 -3.37 -32.69 -18.99
N PHE A 3 -3.15 -32.96 -20.28
CA PHE A 3 -2.19 -32.22 -21.11
C PHE A 3 -2.82 -31.00 -21.82
N LEU A 4 -4.13 -31.05 -22.10
CA LEU A 4 -4.88 -29.96 -22.75
C LEU A 4 -5.23 -28.82 -21.77
N ASP A 5 -5.48 -29.12 -20.50
CA ASP A 5 -5.70 -28.10 -19.45
C ASP A 5 -4.48 -27.19 -19.23
N ARG A 6 -3.27 -27.71 -19.51
CA ARG A 6 -2.01 -26.96 -19.35
C ARG A 6 -1.73 -26.03 -20.54
N ILE A 7 -2.38 -26.23 -21.68
CA ILE A 7 -2.22 -25.42 -22.89
C ILE A 7 -3.34 -24.37 -23.00
N LEU A 8 -4.50 -24.59 -22.36
CA LEU A 8 -5.68 -23.72 -22.45
C LEU A 8 -5.98 -22.87 -21.20
N SER A 9 -5.08 -22.84 -20.22
CA SER A 9 -5.19 -21.94 -19.07
C SER A 9 -3.87 -21.24 -18.81
N ARG A 10 -3.59 -20.18 -19.58
CA ARG A 10 -2.75 -19.10 -19.06
C ARG A 10 -3.58 -18.43 -17.96
N LYS A 11 -3.58 -19.02 -16.77
CA LYS A 11 -4.28 -18.50 -15.58
C LYS A 11 -3.88 -17.03 -15.49
N GLN A 12 -4.82 -16.10 -15.74
CA GLN A 12 -4.52 -14.67 -15.65
C GLN A 12 -3.93 -14.42 -14.26
N ARG A 13 -2.69 -13.93 -14.23
CA ARG A 13 -2.03 -13.64 -12.96
C ARG A 13 -2.65 -12.35 -12.43
N PRO A 14 -3.16 -12.35 -11.19
CA PRO A 14 -3.78 -11.16 -10.63
C PRO A 14 -2.77 -10.02 -10.64
N ILE A 15 -3.28 -8.81 -10.86
CA ILE A 15 -2.49 -7.60 -10.67
C ILE A 15 -2.40 -7.36 -9.16
N ILE A 16 -1.18 -7.26 -8.64
CA ILE A 16 -0.97 -6.96 -7.23
C ILE A 16 -1.03 -5.44 -7.09
N VAL A 17 -1.94 -4.97 -6.23
CA VAL A 17 -2.14 -3.54 -6.02
C VAL A 17 -1.74 -3.19 -4.60
N VAL A 18 -0.74 -2.33 -4.44
CA VAL A 18 -0.43 -1.73 -3.13
C VAL A 18 -1.21 -0.42 -3.03
N SER A 19 -2.12 -0.37 -2.06
CA SER A 19 -3.00 0.78 -1.85
C SER A 19 -3.05 1.21 -0.39
N GLY A 20 -3.70 2.34 -0.13
CA GLY A 20 -3.83 2.95 1.18
C GLY A 20 -3.90 4.47 1.09
N LEU A 21 -4.04 5.10 2.24
CA LEU A 21 -3.91 6.56 2.35
C LEU A 21 -2.47 7.00 2.04
N PRO A 22 -2.26 8.24 1.57
CA PRO A 22 -0.94 8.85 1.64
C PRO A 22 -0.34 8.67 3.03
N ARG A 23 0.96 8.34 3.10
CA ARG A 23 1.73 8.15 4.35
C ARG A 23 1.40 6.89 5.17
N SER A 24 0.58 5.97 4.64
CA SER A 24 0.31 4.69 5.32
C SER A 24 1.37 3.59 5.14
N GLY A 25 2.48 3.89 4.44
CA GLY A 25 3.58 2.93 4.24
C GLY A 25 3.54 2.16 2.92
N THR A 26 2.78 2.61 1.92
CA THR A 26 2.72 1.97 0.59
C THR A 26 4.07 1.86 -0.11
N SER A 27 4.95 2.86 -0.02
CA SER A 27 6.31 2.76 -0.57
C SER A 27 7.17 1.69 0.14
N MET A 28 6.98 1.50 1.44
CA MET A 28 7.66 0.43 2.17
C MET A 28 7.20 -0.93 1.63
N MET A 29 5.89 -1.13 1.48
CA MET A 29 5.35 -2.37 0.93
C MET A 29 5.84 -2.65 -0.49
N MET A 30 5.90 -1.64 -1.37
CA MET A 30 6.48 -1.81 -2.71
C MET A 30 7.92 -2.33 -2.66
N ARG A 31 8.78 -1.76 -1.79
CA ARG A 31 10.15 -2.24 -1.59
C ARG A 31 10.20 -3.67 -1.04
N LEU A 32 9.33 -3.99 -0.07
CA LEU A 32 9.24 -5.34 0.47
C LEU A 32 8.88 -6.34 -0.64
N LEU A 33 7.91 -6.01 -1.49
CA LEU A 33 7.51 -6.88 -2.61
C LEU A 33 8.65 -7.09 -3.62
N GLU A 34 9.37 -6.03 -4.00
CA GLU A 34 10.56 -6.14 -4.87
C GLU A 34 11.59 -7.10 -4.28
N ARG A 35 11.86 -6.97 -2.98
CA ARG A 35 12.82 -7.79 -2.24
C ARG A 35 12.35 -9.21 -2.01
N GLY A 36 11.03 -9.40 -1.96
CA GLY A 36 10.38 -10.70 -1.98
C GLY A 36 10.37 -11.36 -3.37
N GLY A 37 10.88 -10.70 -4.42
CA GLY A 37 10.95 -11.24 -5.78
C GLY A 37 9.74 -10.93 -6.65
N VAL A 38 8.82 -10.06 -6.21
CA VAL A 38 7.68 -9.62 -7.01
C VAL A 38 8.12 -8.54 -7.99
N PRO A 39 7.95 -8.73 -9.31
CA PRO A 39 8.25 -7.67 -10.27
C PRO A 39 7.36 -6.45 -10.04
N LEU A 40 7.95 -5.26 -10.08
CA LEU A 40 7.21 -4.01 -9.92
C LEU A 40 6.85 -3.39 -11.27
N LEU A 41 5.72 -2.70 -11.33
CA LEU A 41 5.38 -1.76 -12.39
C LEU A 41 5.52 -0.34 -11.84
N THR A 42 6.61 0.32 -12.22
CA THR A 42 6.96 1.69 -11.81
C THR A 42 7.59 2.42 -13.00
N ASP A 43 7.59 3.75 -12.99
CA ASP A 43 8.20 4.57 -14.05
C ASP A 43 9.53 5.23 -13.64
N GLY A 44 9.90 5.15 -12.36
CA GLY A 44 11.13 5.77 -11.83
C GLY A 44 11.15 7.30 -11.87
N VAL A 45 10.05 7.97 -12.23
CA VAL A 45 9.99 9.44 -12.40
C VAL A 45 10.20 10.14 -11.07
N ARG A 46 9.61 9.59 -10.00
CA ARG A 46 9.74 10.16 -8.65
C ARG A 46 10.92 9.54 -7.91
N THR A 47 11.98 10.33 -7.76
CA THR A 47 13.22 9.94 -7.11
C THR A 47 13.15 10.00 -5.57
N PRO A 48 14.05 9.30 -4.85
CA PRO A 48 14.17 9.41 -3.40
C PRO A 48 14.41 10.84 -2.90
N ASN A 49 13.96 11.13 -1.69
CA ASN A 49 14.19 12.42 -1.02
C ASN A 49 14.20 12.25 0.52
N GLU A 50 14.32 13.34 1.27
CA GLU A 50 14.36 13.32 2.75
C GLU A 50 13.11 12.70 3.43
N ASP A 51 11.96 12.72 2.77
CA ASP A 51 10.72 12.11 3.27
C ASP A 51 10.66 10.61 3.06
N ASN A 52 11.39 10.12 2.05
CA ASN A 52 11.42 8.74 1.65
C ASN A 52 12.75 8.44 0.92
N PRO A 53 13.83 8.18 1.68
CA PRO A 53 15.16 7.99 1.10
C PRO A 53 15.30 6.71 0.29
N LYS A 54 14.31 5.80 0.40
CA LYS A 54 14.30 4.50 -0.30
C LYS A 54 13.39 4.49 -1.54
N GLY A 55 12.95 5.66 -2.02
CA GLY A 55 12.20 5.81 -3.27
C GLY A 55 10.69 5.55 -3.17
N TYR A 56 9.93 6.05 -4.16
CA TYR A 56 8.46 6.07 -4.09
C TYR A 56 7.75 4.97 -4.88
N TYR A 57 8.40 4.37 -5.88
CA TYR A 57 7.80 3.30 -6.69
C TYR A 57 6.45 3.71 -7.31
N GLU A 58 6.36 4.95 -7.80
CA GLU A 58 5.16 5.45 -8.47
C GLU A 58 5.07 4.89 -9.89
N PHE A 59 3.84 4.87 -10.40
CA PHE A 59 3.55 4.71 -11.81
C PHE A 59 2.54 5.80 -12.18
N GLU A 60 3.01 6.94 -12.65
CA GLU A 60 2.22 8.17 -12.85
C GLU A 60 1.00 7.94 -13.75
N ARG A 61 1.09 6.97 -14.66
CA ARG A 61 0.01 6.59 -15.58
C ARG A 61 -1.27 6.14 -14.86
N VAL A 62 -1.20 5.65 -13.62
CA VAL A 62 -2.42 5.30 -12.85
C VAL A 62 -3.34 6.50 -12.63
N LYS A 63 -2.80 7.73 -12.65
CA LYS A 63 -3.60 8.96 -12.56
C LYS A 63 -4.52 9.15 -13.76
N LYS A 64 -4.27 8.42 -14.86
CA LYS A 64 -5.09 8.42 -16.07
C LYS A 64 -6.23 7.40 -16.08
N LEU A 65 -6.37 6.60 -15.01
CA LEU A 65 -7.49 5.66 -14.85
C LEU A 65 -8.87 6.33 -14.97
N PRO A 66 -9.13 7.53 -14.38
CA PRO A 66 -10.43 8.18 -14.54
C PRO A 66 -10.74 8.60 -15.99
N GLN A 67 -9.71 8.73 -16.84
CA GLN A 67 -9.87 9.00 -18.28
C GLN A 67 -9.94 7.71 -19.12
N GLY A 68 -9.94 6.54 -18.49
CA GLY A 68 -10.04 5.25 -19.19
C GLY A 68 -8.73 4.72 -19.77
N ASP A 69 -7.57 5.23 -19.35
CA ASP A 69 -6.29 4.67 -19.81
C ASP A 69 -5.96 3.35 -19.10
N TYR A 70 -6.38 2.25 -19.74
CA TYR A 70 -6.20 0.88 -19.28
C TYR A 70 -5.14 0.09 -20.06
N SER A 71 -4.50 0.72 -21.04
CA SER A 71 -3.63 0.03 -22.01
C SER A 71 -2.35 -0.57 -21.40
N TRP A 72 -2.02 -0.19 -20.16
CA TRP A 72 -0.89 -0.74 -19.39
C TRP A 72 -1.25 -1.96 -18.54
N LEU A 73 -2.55 -2.24 -18.31
CA LEU A 73 -2.98 -3.38 -17.49
C LEU A 73 -2.55 -4.75 -18.02
N PRO A 74 -2.45 -5.00 -19.35
CA PRO A 74 -1.90 -6.25 -19.86
C PRO A 74 -0.50 -6.55 -19.33
N GLU A 75 0.35 -5.52 -19.22
CA GLU A 75 1.73 -5.61 -18.73
C GLU A 75 1.83 -5.67 -17.20
N ALA A 76 0.76 -5.33 -16.49
CA ALA A 76 0.69 -5.31 -15.02
C ALA A 76 0.40 -6.69 -14.40
N GLN A 77 -0.07 -7.66 -15.19
CA GLN A 77 -0.45 -8.99 -14.68
C GLN A 77 0.74 -9.71 -14.02
N GLY A 78 0.56 -10.10 -12.76
CA GLY A 78 1.62 -10.71 -11.95
C GLY A 78 2.70 -9.73 -11.46
N LYS A 79 2.52 -8.43 -11.66
CA LYS A 79 3.37 -7.37 -11.11
C LYS A 79 2.66 -6.64 -9.98
N ALA A 80 3.43 -5.98 -9.13
CA ALA A 80 2.91 -5.03 -8.15
C ALA A 80 2.92 -3.61 -8.71
N VAL A 81 1.79 -2.90 -8.58
CA VAL A 81 1.65 -1.48 -8.93
C VAL A 81 1.07 -0.73 -7.74
N LYS A 82 1.57 0.49 -7.51
CA LYS A 82 1.04 1.35 -6.46
C LYS A 82 -0.12 2.20 -6.98
N ILE A 83 -1.28 2.11 -6.34
CA ILE A 83 -2.48 2.87 -6.71
C ILE A 83 -3.12 3.42 -5.44
N ILE A 84 -3.30 4.74 -5.36
CA ILE A 84 -3.94 5.37 -4.20
C ILE A 84 -5.41 4.95 -4.08
N ALA A 85 -5.94 4.90 -2.86
CA ALA A 85 -7.26 4.36 -2.57
C ALA A 85 -8.39 4.97 -3.43
N THR A 86 -8.33 6.28 -3.68
CA THR A 86 -9.32 7.02 -4.48
C THR A 86 -9.42 6.55 -5.93
N LEU A 87 -8.36 5.94 -6.47
CA LEU A 87 -8.28 5.52 -7.87
C LEU A 87 -8.70 4.07 -8.10
N LEU A 88 -8.84 3.26 -7.04
CA LEU A 88 -9.19 1.84 -7.17
C LEU A 88 -10.52 1.61 -7.88
N LYS A 89 -11.49 2.52 -7.68
CA LYS A 89 -12.83 2.44 -8.29
C LYS A 89 -12.85 2.56 -9.82
N TYR A 90 -11.75 2.99 -10.42
CA TYR A 90 -11.61 3.16 -11.87
C TYR A 90 -10.91 1.97 -12.54
N LEU A 91 -10.46 0.97 -11.77
CA LEU A 91 -9.89 -0.24 -12.35
C LEU A 91 -11.00 -1.08 -13.02
N PRO A 92 -10.80 -1.55 -14.26
CA PRO A 92 -11.82 -2.28 -14.99
C PRO A 92 -12.00 -3.71 -14.45
N GLU A 93 -13.19 -4.27 -14.65
CA GLU A 93 -13.57 -5.60 -14.17
C GLU A 93 -12.95 -6.75 -15.01
N THR A 94 -12.27 -6.43 -16.10
CA THR A 94 -11.63 -7.39 -17.02
C THR A 94 -10.38 -8.07 -16.47
N TYR A 95 -9.88 -7.65 -15.31
CA TYR A 95 -8.75 -8.24 -14.61
C TYR A 95 -9.11 -8.58 -13.16
N THR A 96 -8.33 -9.49 -12.59
CA THR A 96 -8.39 -9.78 -11.15
C THR A 96 -7.30 -9.03 -10.40
N TYR A 97 -7.62 -8.57 -9.19
CA TYR A 97 -6.75 -7.74 -8.38
C TYR A 97 -6.58 -8.34 -6.98
N ARG A 98 -5.34 -8.39 -6.50
CA ARG A 98 -5.02 -8.67 -5.09
C ARG A 98 -4.49 -7.39 -4.46
N VAL A 99 -5.33 -6.76 -3.66
CA VAL A 99 -5.05 -5.47 -3.03
C VAL A 99 -4.41 -5.71 -1.67
N LEU A 100 -3.18 -5.23 -1.48
CA LEU A 100 -2.58 -5.04 -0.17
C LEU A 100 -2.90 -3.62 0.28
N PHE A 101 -3.89 -3.50 1.16
CA PHE A 101 -4.38 -2.20 1.66
C PHE A 101 -3.63 -1.83 2.94
N MET A 102 -2.69 -0.90 2.82
CA MET A 102 -1.86 -0.42 3.91
C MET A 102 -2.64 0.50 4.84
N ARG A 103 -2.74 0.11 6.12
CA ARG A 103 -3.28 0.91 7.22
C ARG A 103 -2.16 1.32 8.16
N ARG A 104 -2.28 2.52 8.72
CA ARG A 104 -1.40 3.04 9.76
C ARG A 104 -2.27 3.82 10.74
N ASN A 105 -1.85 3.92 12.00
CA ASN A 105 -2.46 4.80 12.99
C ASN A 105 -2.68 6.21 12.39
N MET A 106 -3.90 6.73 12.53
CA MET A 106 -4.31 7.98 11.88
C MET A 106 -3.51 9.18 12.38
N GLU A 107 -3.23 9.26 13.69
CA GLU A 107 -2.43 10.35 14.27
C GLU A 107 -1.03 10.38 13.64
N GLU A 108 -0.43 9.22 13.40
CA GLU A 108 0.88 9.13 12.75
C GLU A 108 0.84 9.48 11.25
N VAL A 109 -0.26 9.13 10.57
CA VAL A 109 -0.50 9.54 9.17
C VAL A 109 -0.57 11.06 9.07
N LEU A 110 -1.35 11.70 9.95
CA LEU A 110 -1.49 13.16 10.00
C LEU A 110 -0.18 13.85 10.38
N ALA A 111 0.52 13.37 11.40
CA ALA A 111 1.83 13.88 11.78
C ALA A 111 2.85 13.77 10.63
N SER A 112 2.87 12.63 9.91
CA SER A 112 3.73 12.45 8.74
C SER A 112 3.35 13.38 7.58
N GLN A 113 2.05 13.62 7.37
CA GLN A 113 1.54 14.53 6.34
C GLN A 113 1.95 15.97 6.64
N ARG A 114 1.80 16.42 7.89
CA ARG A 114 2.19 17.76 8.34
C ARG A 114 3.69 18.02 8.14
N GLN A 115 4.54 17.08 8.54
CA GLN A 115 5.99 17.20 8.37
C GLN A 115 6.41 17.27 6.89
N MET A 116 5.75 16.49 6.02
CA MET A 116 6.00 16.56 4.58
C MET A 116 5.63 17.94 3.99
N LEU A 117 4.54 18.55 4.44
CA LEU A 117 4.13 19.89 3.99
C LEU A 117 5.16 20.95 4.42
N ILE A 118 5.58 20.92 5.69
CA ILE A 118 6.59 21.84 6.24
C ILE A 118 7.89 21.77 5.41
N ARG A 119 8.39 20.56 5.12
CA ARG A 119 9.61 20.35 4.31
C ARG A 119 9.48 20.87 2.88
N ARG A 120 8.26 20.97 2.36
CA ARG A 120 7.97 21.49 1.01
C ARG A 120 7.72 22.99 0.99
N GLY A 121 7.97 23.68 2.11
CA GLY A 121 7.68 25.12 2.25
C GLY A 121 6.20 25.44 2.13
N LYS A 122 5.31 24.45 2.29
CA LYS A 122 3.87 24.66 2.30
C LYS A 122 3.41 24.90 3.73
N ALA A 123 2.54 25.89 3.92
CA ALA A 123 1.83 26.01 5.17
C ALA A 123 1.07 24.69 5.42
N PRO A 124 1.24 24.03 6.58
CA PRO A 124 0.35 22.95 6.95
C PRO A 124 -1.06 23.57 7.04
N ASP A 125 -1.91 23.24 6.09
CA ASP A 125 -3.22 23.88 5.91
C ASP A 125 -4.04 23.81 7.20
N SER A 126 -4.87 24.84 7.39
CA SER A 126 -5.65 25.16 8.59
C SER A 126 -6.83 24.23 8.89
N MET A 127 -6.83 23.01 8.35
CA MET A 127 -7.88 22.03 8.64
C MET A 127 -7.68 21.47 10.05
N ASP A 128 -8.78 21.43 10.80
CA ASP A 128 -8.85 20.72 12.07
C ASP A 128 -8.42 19.25 11.85
N GLU A 129 -7.36 18.83 12.56
CA GLU A 129 -6.78 17.49 12.44
C GLU A 129 -7.82 16.40 12.73
N GLU A 130 -8.80 16.69 13.61
CA GLU A 130 -9.90 15.78 13.94
C GLU A 130 -10.87 15.60 12.75
N GLN A 131 -11.22 16.70 12.07
CA GLN A 131 -12.05 16.64 10.87
C GLN A 131 -11.34 15.88 9.74
N LEU A 132 -10.04 16.14 9.56
CA LEU A 132 -9.25 15.44 8.54
C LEU A 132 -9.14 13.93 8.84
N ALA A 133 -8.90 13.56 10.10
CA ALA A 133 -8.91 12.17 10.55
C ALA A 133 -10.25 11.49 10.22
N THR A 134 -11.36 12.16 10.53
CA THR A 134 -12.72 11.66 10.29
C THR A 134 -12.98 11.45 8.80
N LEU A 135 -12.59 12.41 7.95
CA LEU A 135 -12.74 12.32 6.50
C LEU A 135 -11.92 11.17 5.92
N PHE A 136 -10.67 10.99 6.37
CA PHE A 136 -9.82 9.88 5.93
C PHE A 136 -10.37 8.53 6.39
N ALA A 137 -10.83 8.42 7.64
CA ALA A 137 -11.42 7.20 8.16
C ALA A 137 -12.67 6.80 7.37
N ARG A 138 -13.58 7.76 7.11
CA ARG A 138 -14.77 7.54 6.28
C ARG A 138 -14.39 7.08 4.87
N HIS A 139 -13.43 7.75 4.24
CA HIS A 139 -12.97 7.39 2.90
C HIS A 139 -12.42 5.96 2.82
N VAL A 140 -11.60 5.54 3.80
CA VAL A 140 -11.09 4.17 3.86
C VAL A 140 -12.22 3.15 3.97
N THR A 141 -13.20 3.43 4.84
CA THR A 141 -14.38 2.57 5.00
C THR A 141 -15.17 2.44 3.69
N GLU A 142 -15.44 3.55 3.00
CA GLU A 142 -16.16 3.57 1.73
C GLU A 142 -15.43 2.78 0.63
N VAL A 143 -14.12 2.98 0.48
CA VAL A 143 -13.31 2.26 -0.52
C VAL A 143 -13.31 0.76 -0.24
N LYS A 144 -13.13 0.35 1.01
CA LYS A 144 -13.13 -1.08 1.37
C LYS A 144 -14.49 -1.73 1.19
N ALA A 145 -15.57 -1.04 1.56
CA ALA A 145 -16.92 -1.51 1.31
C ALA A 145 -17.17 -1.69 -0.19
N TRP A 146 -16.75 -0.72 -1.02
CA TRP A 146 -16.83 -0.84 -2.48
C TRP A 146 -16.04 -2.02 -3.02
N LEU A 147 -14.78 -2.22 -2.59
CA LEU A 147 -13.95 -3.35 -3.01
C LEU A 147 -14.61 -4.70 -2.67
N ALA A 148 -15.24 -4.81 -1.50
CA ALA A 148 -15.91 -6.04 -1.07
C ALA A 148 -17.13 -6.40 -1.94
N THR A 149 -17.73 -5.43 -2.65
CA THR A 149 -18.82 -5.68 -3.61
C THR A 149 -18.35 -6.21 -4.96
N ARG A 150 -17.03 -6.27 -5.22
CA ARG A 150 -16.47 -6.58 -6.53
C ARG A 150 -15.83 -7.97 -6.55
N PRO A 151 -16.34 -8.93 -7.34
CA PRO A 151 -15.85 -10.31 -7.32
C PRO A 151 -14.43 -10.48 -7.87
N ASN A 152 -13.97 -9.53 -8.69
CA ASN A 152 -12.63 -9.53 -9.26
C ASN A 152 -11.58 -8.92 -8.32
N PHE A 153 -11.97 -8.42 -7.15
CA PHE A 153 -11.06 -7.92 -6.12
C PHE A 153 -10.97 -8.86 -4.94
N ARG A 154 -9.76 -9.08 -4.46
CA ARG A 154 -9.48 -9.56 -3.11
C ARG A 154 -8.67 -8.51 -2.39
N CYS A 155 -8.95 -8.27 -1.11
CA CYS A 155 -8.26 -7.26 -0.32
C CYS A 155 -7.72 -7.88 0.98
N LEU A 156 -6.46 -7.60 1.30
CA LEU A 156 -5.84 -7.89 2.58
C LEU A 156 -5.47 -6.56 3.24
N ASP A 157 -5.93 -6.38 4.48
CA ASP A 157 -5.46 -5.28 5.32
C ASP A 157 -4.06 -5.60 5.85
N VAL A 158 -3.13 -4.68 5.62
CA VAL A 158 -1.76 -4.76 6.14
C VAL A 158 -1.56 -3.62 7.12
N ASP A 159 -1.21 -3.94 8.36
CA ASP A 159 -1.03 -2.95 9.41
C ASP A 159 0.45 -2.52 9.45
N TYR A 160 0.73 -1.27 9.07
CA TYR A 160 2.07 -0.73 9.06
C TYR A 160 2.73 -0.74 10.44
N ASN A 161 1.98 -0.45 11.51
CA ASN A 161 2.50 -0.33 12.86
C ASN A 161 3.02 -1.69 13.36
N THR A 162 2.27 -2.77 13.13
CA THR A 162 2.72 -4.12 13.50
C THR A 162 3.77 -4.67 12.52
N MET A 163 3.70 -4.35 11.22
CA MET A 163 4.72 -4.74 10.23
C MET A 163 6.11 -4.21 10.59
N VAL A 164 6.20 -3.01 11.16
CA VAL A 164 7.48 -2.42 11.58
C VAL A 164 8.06 -3.10 12.83
N ILE A 165 7.19 -3.60 13.73
CA ILE A 165 7.59 -4.18 15.02
C ILE A 165 7.94 -5.67 14.86
N ASP A 166 7.05 -6.42 14.22
CA ASP A 166 7.17 -7.87 14.02
C ASP A 166 6.69 -8.21 12.60
N PRO A 167 7.58 -8.12 11.59
CA PRO A 167 7.18 -8.27 10.19
C PRO A 167 6.77 -9.69 9.82
N MET A 168 7.34 -10.72 10.47
CA MET A 168 7.27 -12.09 9.95
C MET A 168 5.85 -12.65 9.86
N PRO A 169 4.97 -12.51 10.88
CA PRO A 169 3.59 -12.99 10.78
C PRO A 169 2.82 -12.33 9.64
N GLN A 170 3.02 -11.02 9.43
CA GLN A 170 2.36 -10.32 8.34
C GLN A 170 2.89 -10.72 6.97
N LEU A 171 4.21 -10.90 6.83
CA LEU A 171 4.82 -11.36 5.59
C LEU A 171 4.31 -12.76 5.19
N GLN A 172 4.13 -13.66 6.16
CA GLN A 172 3.51 -14.96 5.94
C GLN A 172 2.06 -14.85 5.46
N HIS A 173 1.26 -13.97 6.07
CA HIS A 173 -0.11 -13.69 5.62
C HIS A 173 -0.14 -13.11 4.20
N ILE A 174 0.79 -12.21 3.87
CA ILE A 174 0.92 -11.64 2.52
C ILE A 174 1.26 -12.74 1.51
N GLN A 175 2.21 -13.64 1.82
CA GLN A 175 2.55 -14.75 0.93
C GLN A 175 1.34 -15.64 0.64
N ALA A 176 0.63 -16.07 1.68
CA ALA A 176 -0.58 -16.88 1.54
C ALA A 176 -1.67 -16.13 0.74
N PHE A 177 -1.84 -14.83 1.01
CA PHE A 177 -2.82 -13.99 0.32
C PHE A 177 -2.46 -13.74 -1.13
N LEU A 178 -1.18 -13.63 -1.51
CA LEU A 178 -0.73 -13.40 -2.88
C LEU A 178 -0.59 -14.69 -3.69
N ASP A 179 -0.48 -15.85 -3.01
CA ASP A 179 -0.36 -17.18 -3.64
C ASP A 179 0.80 -17.22 -4.67
N VAL A 180 1.91 -16.59 -4.28
CA VAL A 180 3.18 -16.59 -5.01
C VAL A 180 4.30 -16.84 -4.01
N PRO A 181 5.41 -17.51 -4.41
CA PRO A 181 6.59 -17.61 -3.58
C PRO A 181 7.15 -16.22 -3.27
N LEU A 182 7.54 -15.98 -2.02
CA LEU A 182 8.18 -14.74 -1.58
C LEU A 182 9.44 -15.05 -0.76
N GLU A 183 10.50 -14.26 -0.96
CA GLU A 183 11.72 -14.32 -0.15
C GLU A 183 11.53 -13.62 1.21
N LEU A 184 10.77 -14.24 2.12
CA LEU A 184 10.32 -13.61 3.38
C LEU A 184 11.47 -13.08 4.25
N ALA A 185 12.61 -13.77 4.28
CA ALA A 185 13.79 -13.32 5.02
C ALA A 185 14.37 -12.02 4.43
N ALA A 186 14.43 -11.91 3.10
CA ALA A 186 14.89 -10.71 2.41
C ALA A 186 13.91 -9.54 2.58
N MET A 187 12.60 -9.82 2.59
CA MET A 187 11.58 -8.83 2.90
C MET A 187 11.74 -8.31 4.34
N ALA A 188 11.86 -9.21 5.33
CA ALA A 188 11.98 -8.83 6.74
C ALA A 188 13.23 -7.97 7.00
N ALA A 189 14.37 -8.32 6.38
CA ALA A 189 15.62 -7.57 6.50
C ALA A 189 15.54 -6.12 5.98
N GLU A 190 14.53 -5.81 5.15
CA GLU A 190 14.33 -4.48 4.58
C GLU A 190 13.47 -3.56 5.45
N VAL A 191 12.81 -4.11 6.47
CA VAL A 191 12.11 -3.32 7.47
C VAL A 191 13.16 -2.62 8.34
N ASP A 192 13.16 -1.30 8.28
CA ASP A 192 14.12 -0.45 8.98
C ASP A 192 13.37 0.37 10.05
N PRO A 193 13.47 -0.01 11.33
CA PRO A 193 12.80 0.70 12.42
C PRO A 193 13.23 2.17 12.55
N THR A 194 14.41 2.55 12.04
CA THR A 194 14.89 3.94 12.11
C THR A 194 14.14 4.87 11.13
N LEU A 195 13.47 4.30 10.14
CA LEU A 195 12.57 5.01 9.22
C LEU A 195 11.14 5.12 9.76
N TYR A 196 10.83 4.48 10.89
CA TYR A 196 9.55 4.61 11.60
C TYR A 196 9.51 5.89 12.43
N ARG A 197 9.32 7.00 11.73
CA ARG A 197 9.27 8.37 12.27
C ARG A 197 7.83 8.81 12.48
N GLN A 198 7.63 9.85 13.28
CA GLN A 198 6.30 10.40 13.62
C GLN A 198 5.39 9.35 14.30
N ARG A 199 5.96 8.62 15.26
CA ARG A 199 5.26 7.60 16.04
C ARG A 199 4.53 8.23 17.24
N ARG A 200 3.43 7.63 17.68
CA ARG A 200 2.94 7.92 19.04
C ARG A 200 4.01 7.53 20.05
N VAL A 201 4.36 8.44 20.95
CA VAL A 201 5.03 8.05 22.19
C VAL A 201 3.94 7.45 23.08
N ALA A 202 4.09 6.19 23.49
CA ALA A 202 3.21 5.64 24.52
C ALA A 202 3.42 6.47 25.80
N THR A 203 2.48 7.34 26.13
CA THR A 203 2.43 7.97 27.45
C THR A 203 2.17 6.86 28.46
N SER A 204 3.22 6.47 29.18
CA SER A 204 3.10 5.72 30.43
C SER A 204 2.26 6.58 31.38
N SER A 205 0.96 6.30 31.47
CA SER A 205 0.13 6.81 32.56
C SER A 205 0.46 5.99 33.80
N MET A 206 1.63 6.25 34.38
CA MET A 206 1.91 5.86 35.75
C MET A 206 1.11 6.82 36.63
N LYS A 207 -0.15 6.45 36.90
CA LYS A 207 -0.90 7.04 38.01
C LYS A 207 -0.17 6.59 39.28
N SER A 208 0.66 7.47 39.83
CA SER A 208 1.07 7.40 41.22
C SER A 208 -0.17 7.57 42.07
N SER A 209 -0.61 6.48 42.70
CA SER A 209 -1.54 6.53 43.81
C SER A 209 -0.90 7.35 44.92
N SER A 210 -1.59 8.41 45.36
CA SER A 210 -1.41 9.07 46.65
C SER A 210 -2.79 9.37 47.19
#